data_AF-A0AAV5T2L9-F1
#
_entry.id   AF-A0AAV5T2L9-F1
#
_cell.length_a   1.000
_cell.length_b   1.000
_cell.length_c   1.000
_cell.angle_alpha   90.00
_cell.angle_beta   90.00
_cell.angle_gamma   90.00
#
_symmetry.space_group_name_H-M   'P 1'
#
loop_
_entity.id
_entity.type
_entity.pdbx_description
1 polymer ?
#
loop_
_entity_poly.entity_id
_entity_poly.type
_entity_poly.pdbx_seq_one_letter_code
_entity_poly.pdbx_strand_id
1 'polypeptide(L)'
;HSRINRRMLIPTVVNLMLLVTTVLGTVVGTGFQPMSTEAEEGPEEDKKVSECFGKLRIACTLNTEFSLEMDRLTRTLRVDRLRELIEKKVEAICTEDETDVTVPLLREELSQSARMVKEIVHNLSDFDRDRLNMWANLNDTLSERNFFMEKIKNLAPNDMERLTECMNSLMARVVNGDPPQYINEILAHITPEEKQVLSNRHTSQTSFDSIVNVLLEKTREHEEDLRQFLSGTWRTSFEMSVLSE
;
A
#
# COMPACT_ATOMS: atom_id res chain seq x y z
N HIS A 1 44.43 2.22 10.80
CA HIS A 1 43.76 1.37 11.81
C HIS A 1 42.51 2.10 12.24
N SER A 2 41.28 1.61 12.12
CA SER A 2 40.71 0.29 12.37
C SER A 2 39.59 -0.01 11.35
N ARG A 3 39.59 -1.22 10.81
CA ARG A 3 38.48 -1.84 10.07
C ARG A 3 37.62 -2.58 11.09
N ILE A 4 36.30 -2.37 11.12
CA ILE A 4 35.33 -3.38 11.56
C ILE A 4 34.08 -3.31 10.66
N ASN A 5 33.88 -4.45 9.98
CA ASN A 5 32.70 -5.11 9.38
C ASN A 5 31.47 -4.28 8.99
N ARG A 6 31.08 -4.20 7.71
CA ARG A 6 30.44 -5.23 6.86
C ARG A 6 29.11 -5.80 7.41
N ARG A 7 28.06 -5.49 6.63
CA ARG A 7 26.83 -6.26 6.37
C ARG A 7 25.77 -6.29 7.48
N MET A 8 24.84 -5.33 7.38
CA MET A 8 23.42 -5.60 7.64
C MET A 8 22.66 -5.29 6.35
N LEU A 9 22.40 -6.34 5.57
CA LEU A 9 21.37 -6.35 4.53
C LEU A 9 20.04 -6.53 5.27
N ILE A 10 19.25 -5.46 5.36
CA ILE A 10 17.86 -5.51 5.83
C ILE A 10 16.99 -5.53 4.57
N PRO A 11 16.06 -6.49 4.42
CA PRO A 11 15.28 -6.63 3.20
C PRO A 11 14.39 -5.40 3.01
N THR A 12 14.55 -4.74 1.86
CA THR A 12 13.60 -3.79 1.32
C THR A 12 12.28 -4.50 1.03
N VAL A 13 11.15 -3.79 1.03
CA VAL A 13 9.84 -4.33 0.60
C VAL A 13 9.94 -4.94 -0.80
N VAL A 14 10.82 -4.40 -1.66
CA VAL A 14 11.18 -4.97 -2.97
C VAL A 14 11.76 -6.40 -2.86
N ASN A 15 12.54 -6.69 -1.82
CA ASN A 15 13.10 -8.03 -1.59
C ASN A 15 12.07 -8.99 -0.95
N LEU A 16 11.12 -8.47 -0.16
CA LEU A 16 10.01 -9.28 0.37
C LEU A 16 9.02 -9.66 -0.76
N MET A 17 8.74 -8.75 -1.69
CA MET A 17 7.90 -8.98 -2.87
C MET A 17 8.53 -9.99 -3.86
N LEU A 18 9.87 -10.07 -3.94
CA LEU A 18 10.57 -11.05 -4.78
C LEU A 18 10.68 -12.46 -4.14
N LEU A 19 10.58 -12.57 -2.80
CA LEU A 19 10.76 -13.84 -2.08
C LEU A 19 9.52 -14.76 -2.08
N VAL A 20 8.32 -14.23 -2.32
CA VAL A 20 7.06 -15.01 -2.27
C VAL A 20 6.94 -16.05 -3.40
N THR A 21 7.80 -16.01 -4.43
CA THR A 21 7.79 -17.01 -5.52
C THR A 21 8.35 -18.39 -5.15
N THR A 22 8.81 -18.62 -3.91
CA THR A 22 9.57 -19.85 -3.59
C THR A 22 9.14 -20.68 -2.38
N VAL A 23 8.02 -20.38 -1.70
CA VAL A 23 7.59 -21.22 -0.56
C VAL A 23 6.11 -21.57 -0.66
N LEU A 24 5.80 -22.53 -1.54
CA LEU A 24 4.63 -23.39 -1.43
C LEU A 24 5.12 -24.76 -0.92
N GLY A 25 4.82 -25.08 0.34
CA GLY A 25 5.16 -26.39 0.90
C GLY A 25 4.83 -26.55 2.38
N THR A 26 3.80 -27.36 2.66
CA THR A 26 3.53 -28.15 3.88
C THR A 26 2.76 -27.54 5.07
N VAL A 27 1.43 -27.56 4.91
CA VAL A 27 0.32 -28.12 5.74
C VAL A 27 0.53 -28.56 7.22
N VAL A 28 -0.58 -28.41 7.97
CA VAL A 28 -1.11 -29.13 9.17
C VAL A 28 -0.72 -28.48 10.52
N GLY A 29 -1.59 -28.15 11.48
CA GLY A 29 -3.00 -28.43 11.76
C GLY A 29 -3.18 -28.49 13.30
N THR A 30 -4.36 -28.09 13.79
CA THR A 30 -4.97 -28.15 15.15
C THR A 30 -5.47 -26.77 15.54
N GLY A 31 -6.65 -26.52 16.09
CA GLY A 31 -7.81 -27.32 16.47
C GLY A 31 -8.78 -26.32 17.09
N PHE A 32 -9.92 -26.07 16.45
CA PHE A 32 -10.90 -25.06 16.85
C PHE A 32 -12.22 -25.75 17.22
N GLN A 33 -12.82 -25.35 18.33
CA GLN A 33 -14.22 -25.67 18.67
C GLN A 33 -15.02 -24.36 18.76
N PRO A 34 -16.24 -24.30 18.21
CA PRO A 34 -16.91 -23.04 17.94
C PRO A 34 -17.97 -22.69 19.00
N MET A 35 -18.08 -21.41 19.34
CA MET A 35 -19.32 -20.82 19.88
C MET A 35 -19.33 -19.34 19.54
N SER A 36 -20.10 -18.95 18.53
CA SER A 36 -21.20 -17.98 18.63
C SER A 36 -21.69 -17.59 17.24
N THR A 37 -23.01 -17.64 17.10
CA THR A 37 -23.82 -17.25 15.94
C THR A 37 -23.78 -15.74 15.70
N GLU A 38 -23.10 -15.31 14.66
CA GLU A 38 -23.34 -14.06 13.92
C GLU A 38 -23.25 -14.40 12.42
N ALA A 39 -24.00 -13.66 11.60
CA ALA A 39 -24.34 -14.02 10.23
C ALA A 39 -23.14 -14.37 9.33
N GLU A 40 -23.27 -15.42 8.52
CA GLU A 40 -22.30 -15.84 7.50
C GLU A 40 -22.25 -14.82 6.34
N GLU A 41 -21.63 -13.65 6.54
CA GLU A 41 -21.14 -12.76 5.47
C GLU A 41 -19.66 -13.06 5.10
N GLY A 42 -19.05 -14.02 5.80
CA GLY A 42 -17.61 -14.24 5.87
C GLY A 42 -16.83 -14.55 4.59
N PRO A 43 -17.31 -15.30 3.58
CA PRO A 43 -16.45 -15.69 2.46
C PRO A 43 -16.41 -14.69 1.30
N GLU A 44 -17.47 -13.88 1.12
CA GLU A 44 -17.55 -12.96 -0.03
C GLU A 44 -16.85 -11.62 0.27
N GLU A 45 -17.04 -11.08 1.49
CA GLU A 45 -16.36 -9.86 1.92
C GLU A 45 -14.84 -10.05 2.03
N ASP A 46 -14.41 -11.17 2.60
CA ASP A 46 -12.98 -11.54 2.68
C ASP A 46 -12.35 -11.61 1.28
N LYS A 47 -13.10 -12.11 0.30
CA LYS A 47 -12.67 -12.16 -1.10
C LYS A 47 -12.52 -10.75 -1.68
N LYS A 48 -13.52 -9.88 -1.53
CA LYS A 48 -13.49 -8.48 -2.02
C LYS A 48 -12.31 -7.71 -1.41
N VAL A 49 -12.09 -7.86 -0.10
CA VAL A 49 -10.96 -7.26 0.60
C VAL A 49 -9.63 -7.79 0.05
N SER A 50 -9.50 -9.11 -0.11
CA SER A 50 -8.30 -9.74 -0.69
C SER A 50 -8.02 -9.25 -2.11
N GLU A 51 -9.05 -9.16 -2.96
CA GLU A 51 -8.95 -8.69 -4.34
C GLU A 51 -8.50 -7.23 -4.41
N CYS A 52 -9.07 -6.37 -3.57
CA CYS A 52 -8.66 -4.96 -3.49
C CYS A 52 -7.23 -4.78 -2.98
N PHE A 53 -6.81 -5.53 -1.95
CA PHE A 53 -5.41 -5.53 -1.50
C PHE A 53 -4.47 -6.13 -2.56
N GLY A 54 -4.94 -7.11 -3.32
CA GLY A 54 -4.24 -7.63 -4.49
C GLY A 54 -4.01 -6.56 -5.56
N LYS A 55 -5.04 -5.77 -5.88
CA LYS A 55 -4.93 -4.61 -6.78
C LYS A 55 -3.92 -3.59 -6.25
N LEU A 56 -3.95 -3.26 -4.96
CA LEU A 56 -2.96 -2.38 -4.32
C LEU A 56 -1.54 -2.91 -4.46
N ARG A 57 -1.33 -4.22 -4.25
CA ARG A 57 -0.02 -4.89 -4.41
C ARG A 57 0.53 -4.73 -5.82
N ILE A 58 -0.33 -4.95 -6.81
CA ILE A 58 0.04 -4.80 -8.21
C ILE A 58 0.30 -3.31 -8.52
N ALA A 59 -0.52 -2.39 -8.06
CA ALA A 59 -0.31 -0.96 -8.25
C ALA A 59 1.04 -0.50 -7.67
N CYS A 60 1.45 -1.01 -6.50
CA CYS A 60 2.79 -0.81 -5.93
C CYS A 60 3.94 -1.32 -6.82
N THR A 61 3.67 -2.32 -7.67
CA THR A 61 4.67 -2.89 -8.59
C THR A 61 4.76 -2.08 -9.88
N LEU A 62 3.64 -1.50 -10.33
CA LEU A 62 3.52 -0.78 -11.61
C LEU A 62 3.78 0.72 -11.49
N ASN A 63 3.54 1.31 -10.31
CA ASN A 63 3.74 2.73 -10.04
C ASN A 63 4.86 2.92 -9.01
N THR A 64 6.04 3.31 -9.50
CA THR A 64 7.24 3.55 -8.67
C THR A 64 7.02 4.66 -7.64
N GLU A 65 6.30 5.74 -7.99
CA GLU A 65 6.02 6.85 -7.07
C GLU A 65 5.17 6.37 -5.89
N PHE A 66 4.08 5.64 -6.19
CA PHE A 66 3.23 5.05 -5.15
C PHE A 66 4.00 4.06 -4.27
N SER A 67 4.84 3.21 -4.87
CA SER A 67 5.70 2.26 -4.16
C SER A 67 6.67 2.95 -3.19
N LEU A 68 7.33 4.02 -3.64
CA LEU A 68 8.27 4.80 -2.84
C LEU A 68 7.58 5.51 -1.68
N GLU A 69 6.40 6.08 -1.92
CA GLU A 69 5.63 6.74 -0.87
C GLU A 69 5.13 5.73 0.17
N MET A 70 4.59 4.58 -0.25
CA MET A 70 4.21 3.48 0.64
C MET A 70 5.40 3.02 1.52
N ASP A 71 6.58 2.81 0.93
CA ASP A 71 7.80 2.42 1.65
C ASP A 71 8.26 3.50 2.62
N ARG A 72 8.24 4.78 2.22
CA ARG A 72 8.58 5.91 3.08
C ARG A 72 7.67 6.01 4.30
N LEU A 73 6.35 5.97 4.09
CA LEU A 73 5.36 6.08 5.17
C LEU A 73 5.42 4.87 6.11
N THR A 74 5.65 3.68 5.57
CA THR A 74 5.87 2.46 6.36
C THR A 74 7.09 2.57 7.24
N ARG A 75 8.23 3.01 6.69
CA ARG A 75 9.50 3.16 7.43
C ARG A 75 9.47 4.22 8.51
N THR A 76 8.65 5.26 8.31
CA THR A 76 8.47 6.35 9.27
C THR A 76 7.33 6.09 10.25
N LEU A 77 6.67 4.92 10.17
CA LEU A 77 5.49 4.55 10.97
C LEU A 77 4.39 5.63 10.92
N ARG A 78 4.24 6.30 9.78
CA ARG A 78 3.23 7.34 9.54
C ARG A 78 1.88 6.73 9.17
N VAL A 79 1.31 5.96 10.10
CA VAL A 79 0.03 5.27 9.91
C VAL A 79 -1.09 6.22 9.51
N ASP A 80 -1.05 7.45 10.03
CA ASP A 80 -1.98 8.53 9.68
C ASP A 80 -2.01 8.83 8.18
N ARG A 81 -0.83 9.04 7.58
CA ARG A 81 -0.68 9.33 6.16
C ARG A 81 -0.80 8.09 5.30
N LEU A 82 -0.32 6.95 5.79
CA LEU A 82 -0.40 5.69 5.06
C LEU A 82 -1.85 5.28 4.86
N ARG A 83 -2.68 5.40 5.90
CA ARG A 83 -4.12 5.17 5.77
C ARG A 83 -4.75 6.09 4.73
N GLU A 84 -4.49 7.39 4.80
CA GLU A 84 -5.00 8.37 3.81
C GLU A 84 -4.56 8.04 2.38
N LEU A 85 -3.31 7.60 2.20
CA LEU A 85 -2.78 7.18 0.91
C LEU A 85 -3.47 5.92 0.38
N ILE A 86 -3.66 4.91 1.24
CA ILE A 86 -4.27 3.64 0.85
C ILE A 86 -5.76 3.84 0.56
N GLU A 87 -6.52 4.55 1.42
CA GLU A 87 -7.94 4.82 1.19
C GLU A 87 -8.16 5.48 -0.18
N LYS A 88 -7.40 6.55 -0.49
CA LYS A 88 -7.47 7.21 -1.80
C LYS A 88 -7.13 6.28 -2.95
N LYS A 89 -6.14 5.40 -2.75
CA LYS A 89 -5.72 4.47 -3.80
C LYS A 89 -6.76 3.37 -4.00
N VAL A 90 -7.38 2.86 -2.94
CA VAL A 90 -8.51 1.92 -2.98
C VAL A 90 -9.65 2.50 -3.80
N GLU A 91 -10.11 3.71 -3.47
CA GLU A 91 -11.17 4.41 -4.21
C GLU A 91 -10.82 4.58 -5.70
N ALA A 92 -9.53 4.69 -6.03
CA ALA A 92 -9.08 4.86 -7.40
C ALA A 92 -8.98 3.55 -8.21
N ILE A 93 -8.70 2.40 -7.58
CA ILE A 93 -8.36 1.16 -8.30
C ILE A 93 -9.31 -0.02 -8.04
N CYS A 94 -10.04 0.00 -6.94
CA CYS A 94 -10.95 -1.06 -6.54
C CYS A 94 -12.38 -0.74 -7.02
N THR A 95 -13.19 -1.77 -7.24
CA THR A 95 -14.61 -1.59 -7.61
C THR A 95 -15.39 -0.94 -6.46
N GLU A 96 -16.60 -0.49 -6.73
CA GLU A 96 -17.48 0.08 -5.70
C GLU A 96 -17.73 -0.93 -4.56
N ASP A 97 -18.10 -2.16 -4.90
CA ASP A 97 -18.29 -3.25 -3.93
C ASP A 97 -17.04 -3.53 -3.09
N GLU A 98 -15.85 -3.54 -3.70
CA GLU A 98 -14.59 -3.73 -2.99
C GLU A 98 -14.27 -2.55 -2.05
N THR A 99 -14.58 -1.33 -2.49
CA THR A 99 -14.33 -0.10 -1.75
C THR A 99 -15.23 -0.03 -0.52
N ASP A 100 -16.51 -0.41 -0.67
CA ASP A 100 -17.52 -0.36 0.39
C ASP A 100 -17.19 -1.27 1.58
N VAL A 101 -16.47 -2.37 1.36
CA VAL A 101 -15.96 -3.22 2.45
C VAL A 101 -14.55 -2.84 2.91
N THR A 102 -13.65 -2.50 1.97
CA THR A 102 -12.23 -2.28 2.30
C THR A 102 -11.99 -0.97 3.05
N VAL A 103 -12.67 0.11 2.67
CA VAL A 103 -12.46 1.43 3.29
C VAL A 103 -12.94 1.46 4.75
N PRO A 104 -14.14 0.96 5.11
CA PRO A 104 -14.55 0.87 6.52
C PRO A 104 -13.60 0.01 7.35
N LEU A 105 -13.15 -1.13 6.82
CA LEU A 105 -12.18 -2.01 7.49
C LEU A 105 -10.87 -1.25 7.79
N LEU A 106 -10.31 -0.55 6.80
CA LEU A 106 -9.10 0.27 6.99
C LEU A 106 -9.31 1.36 8.05
N ARG A 107 -10.48 2.00 8.03
CA ARG A 107 -10.80 3.04 9.02
C ARG A 107 -10.89 2.46 10.42
N GLU A 108 -11.58 1.34 10.59
CA GLU A 108 -11.71 0.66 11.88
C GLU A 108 -10.35 0.24 12.42
N GLU A 109 -9.60 -0.57 11.66
CA GLU A 109 -8.32 -1.15 12.09
C GLU A 109 -7.23 -0.10 12.33
N LEU A 110 -7.18 0.95 11.52
CA LEU A 110 -6.10 1.93 11.55
C LEU A 110 -6.45 3.20 12.33
N SER A 111 -7.72 3.43 12.70
CA SER A 111 -8.17 4.69 13.34
C SER A 111 -7.37 5.08 14.56
N GLN A 112 -7.19 4.15 15.50
CA GLN A 112 -6.53 4.42 16.77
C GLN A 112 -5.04 4.73 16.55
N SER A 113 -4.37 3.91 15.75
CA SER A 113 -2.96 4.07 15.37
C SER A 113 -2.72 5.39 14.63
N ALA A 114 -3.59 5.71 13.67
CA ALA A 114 -3.56 6.99 12.97
C ALA A 114 -3.74 8.17 13.92
N ARG A 115 -4.66 8.08 14.90
CA ARG A 115 -4.86 9.14 15.90
C ARG A 115 -3.62 9.36 16.76
N MET A 116 -2.98 8.29 17.24
CA MET A 116 -1.74 8.39 18.04
C MET A 116 -0.64 9.14 17.27
N VAL A 117 -0.43 8.80 15.99
CA VAL A 117 0.58 9.49 15.17
C VAL A 117 0.17 10.94 14.87
N LYS A 118 -1.11 11.21 14.62
CA LYS A 118 -1.61 12.59 14.44
C LYS A 118 -1.36 13.45 15.68
N GLU A 119 -1.52 12.90 16.88
CA GLU A 119 -1.22 13.59 18.14
C GLU A 119 0.27 13.88 18.29
N ILE A 120 1.15 12.94 17.93
CA ILE A 120 2.61 13.19 17.90
C ILE A 120 2.92 14.39 16.99
N VAL A 121 2.36 14.40 15.77
CA VAL A 121 2.59 15.47 14.78
C VAL A 121 2.03 16.80 15.27
N HIS A 122 0.84 16.78 15.88
CA HIS A 122 0.20 17.98 16.43
C HIS A 122 1.06 18.62 17.54
N ASN A 123 1.68 17.80 18.37
CA ASN A 123 2.50 18.24 19.52
C ASN A 123 3.95 18.59 19.15
N LEU A 124 4.31 18.57 17.86
CA LEU A 124 5.65 18.99 17.43
C LEU A 124 5.84 20.50 17.59
N SER A 125 7.00 20.88 18.11
CA SER A 125 7.48 22.26 18.12
C SER A 125 7.70 22.79 16.70
N ASP A 126 7.71 24.12 16.54
CA ASP A 126 8.01 24.74 15.24
C ASP A 126 9.37 24.29 14.70
N PHE A 127 10.38 24.18 15.56
CA PHE A 127 11.71 23.68 15.20
C PHE A 127 11.68 22.23 14.67
N ASP A 128 10.90 21.36 15.31
CA ASP A 128 10.72 19.98 14.86
C ASP A 128 10.03 19.93 13.49
N ARG A 129 9.02 20.79 13.27
CA ARG A 129 8.30 20.90 11.99
C ARG A 129 9.22 21.40 10.88
N ASP A 130 10.05 22.41 11.14
CA ASP A 130 11.01 22.94 10.18
C ASP A 130 12.04 21.88 9.77
N ARG A 131 12.53 21.08 10.73
CA ARG A 131 13.43 19.95 10.43
C ARG A 131 12.77 18.89 9.57
N LEU A 132 11.52 18.51 9.89
CA LEU A 132 10.76 17.56 9.07
C LEU A 132 10.55 18.09 7.65
N ASN A 133 10.19 19.37 7.49
CA ASN A 133 10.03 19.99 6.18
C ASN A 133 11.34 20.00 5.39
N MET A 134 12.47 20.31 6.05
CA MET A 134 13.79 20.26 5.43
C MET A 134 14.13 18.85 4.94
N TRP A 135 13.95 17.82 5.78
CA TRP A 135 14.23 16.44 5.37
C TRP A 135 13.31 15.96 4.26
N ALA A 136 12.04 16.36 4.29
CA ALA A 136 11.09 16.02 3.25
C ALA A 136 11.49 16.62 1.90
N ASN A 137 11.92 17.89 1.89
CA ASN A 137 12.42 18.55 0.69
C ASN A 137 13.71 17.93 0.14
N LEU A 138 14.53 17.34 1.03
CA LEU A 138 15.78 16.65 0.67
C LEU A 138 15.59 15.16 0.36
N ASN A 139 14.36 14.62 0.48
CA ASN A 139 14.07 13.19 0.44
C ASN A 139 14.91 12.37 1.44
N ASP A 140 15.28 12.96 2.58
CA ASP A 140 16.06 12.29 3.64
C ASP A 140 15.16 11.42 4.53
N THR A 141 14.71 10.32 3.96
CA THR A 141 13.85 9.33 4.63
C THR A 141 14.49 8.66 5.84
N LEU A 142 15.82 8.61 5.91
CA LEU A 142 16.52 8.04 7.06
C LEU A 142 16.40 8.95 8.28
N SER A 143 16.61 10.25 8.10
CA SER A 143 16.46 11.23 9.18
C SER A 143 15.01 11.33 9.65
N GLU A 144 14.04 11.34 8.74
CA GLU A 144 12.62 11.30 9.09
C GLU A 144 12.25 10.06 9.91
N ARG A 145 12.73 8.89 9.48
CA ARG A 145 12.52 7.64 10.20
C ARG A 145 13.07 7.74 11.62
N ASN A 146 14.32 8.18 11.77
CA ASN A 146 14.95 8.27 13.08
C ASN A 146 14.18 9.22 14.00
N PHE A 147 13.71 10.35 13.46
CA PHE A 147 12.88 11.30 14.19
C PHE A 147 11.57 10.68 14.66
N PHE A 148 10.78 10.06 13.76
CA PHE A 148 9.50 9.46 14.16
C PHE A 148 9.70 8.29 15.11
N MET A 149 10.71 7.46 14.90
CA MET A 149 11.05 6.37 15.84
C MET A 149 11.41 6.90 17.22
N GLU A 150 12.14 8.02 17.31
CA GLU A 150 12.45 8.66 18.60
C GLU A 150 11.18 9.16 19.30
N LYS A 151 10.27 9.82 18.57
CA LYS A 151 8.99 10.28 19.13
C LYS A 151 8.10 9.10 19.56
N ILE A 152 8.02 8.04 18.77
CA ILE A 152 7.23 6.83 19.05
C ILE A 152 7.78 6.05 20.24
N LYS A 153 9.11 6.00 20.42
CA LYS A 153 9.74 5.36 21.60
C LYS A 153 9.36 6.02 22.93
N ASN A 154 8.89 7.27 22.91
CA ASN A 154 8.42 7.97 24.09
C ASN A 154 6.95 7.72 24.42
N LEU A 155 6.23 6.96 23.57
CA LEU A 155 4.87 6.49 23.87
C LEU A 155 4.89 5.42 24.96
N ALA A 156 3.71 5.12 25.51
CA ALA A 156 3.56 3.96 26.38
C ALA A 156 3.92 2.67 25.59
N PRO A 157 4.54 1.66 26.24
CA PRO A 157 4.94 0.42 25.54
C PRO A 157 3.82 -0.24 24.74
N ASN A 158 2.60 -0.27 25.29
CA ASN A 158 1.43 -0.84 24.62
C ASN A 158 1.05 -0.08 23.34
N ASP A 159 1.26 1.24 23.31
CA ASP A 159 0.93 2.06 22.13
C ASP A 159 1.97 1.84 21.01
N MET A 160 3.25 1.68 21.38
CA MET A 160 4.30 1.33 20.44
C MET A 160 4.08 -0.07 19.82
N GLU A 161 3.71 -1.04 20.65
CA GLU A 161 3.36 -2.40 20.20
C GLU A 161 2.18 -2.36 19.23
N ARG A 162 1.08 -1.71 19.63
CA ARG A 162 -0.11 -1.53 18.79
C ARG A 162 0.20 -0.86 17.44
N LEU A 163 1.02 0.19 17.41
CA LEU A 163 1.43 0.83 16.15
C LEU A 163 2.19 -0.13 15.24
N THR A 164 3.09 -0.94 15.82
CA THR A 164 3.91 -1.88 15.08
C THR A 164 3.08 -3.04 14.54
N GLU A 165 2.20 -3.62 15.36
CA GLU A 165 1.26 -4.67 14.96
C GLU A 165 0.31 -4.20 13.86
N CYS A 166 -0.26 -3.01 14.02
CA CYS A 166 -1.13 -2.38 13.04
C CYS A 166 -0.42 -2.22 11.67
N MET A 167 0.81 -1.72 11.67
CA MET A 167 1.62 -1.61 10.46
C MET A 167 1.95 -2.95 9.83
N ASN A 168 2.33 -3.94 10.63
CA ASN A 168 2.64 -5.28 10.13
C ASN A 168 1.40 -5.97 9.54
N SER A 169 0.24 -5.83 10.19
CA SER A 169 -1.04 -6.36 9.72
C SER A 169 -1.42 -5.76 8.37
N LEU A 170 -1.36 -4.43 8.24
CA LEU A 170 -1.64 -3.72 7.00
C LEU A 170 -0.72 -4.16 5.86
N MET A 171 0.59 -4.23 6.12
CA MET A 171 1.55 -4.67 5.11
C MET A 171 1.37 -6.15 4.76
N ALA A 172 0.99 -6.99 5.71
CA ALA A 172 0.66 -8.39 5.45
C ALA A 172 -0.56 -8.51 4.53
N ARG A 173 -1.63 -7.71 4.75
CA ARG A 173 -2.79 -7.65 3.84
C ARG A 173 -2.37 -7.25 2.43
N VAL A 174 -1.58 -6.19 2.29
CA VAL A 174 -1.06 -5.74 0.98
C VAL A 174 -0.22 -6.82 0.30
N VAL A 175 0.66 -7.52 1.01
CA VAL A 175 1.54 -8.55 0.42
C VAL A 175 0.75 -9.81 0.06
N ASN A 176 -0.21 -10.21 0.89
CA ASN A 176 -0.95 -11.46 0.75
C ASN A 176 -2.24 -11.33 -0.08
N GLY A 177 -2.70 -10.12 -0.38
CA GLY A 177 -3.89 -9.90 -1.21
C GLY A 177 -3.74 -10.55 -2.59
N ASP A 178 -4.83 -11.15 -3.08
CA ASP A 178 -4.85 -11.88 -4.34
C ASP A 178 -5.63 -11.09 -5.40
N PRO A 179 -4.98 -10.49 -6.39
CA PRO A 179 -5.67 -9.69 -7.39
C PRO A 179 -6.57 -10.59 -8.26
N PRO A 180 -7.70 -10.05 -8.77
CA PRO A 180 -8.54 -10.78 -9.70
C PRO A 180 -7.74 -11.37 -10.87
N GLN A 181 -8.12 -12.59 -11.29
CA GLN A 181 -7.38 -13.34 -12.31
C GLN A 181 -7.18 -12.56 -13.61
N TYR A 182 -8.19 -11.81 -14.06
CA TYR A 182 -8.11 -11.01 -15.28
C TYR A 182 -7.02 -9.94 -15.23
N ILE A 183 -6.71 -9.38 -14.05
CA ILE A 183 -5.61 -8.41 -13.90
C ILE A 183 -4.27 -9.12 -14.10
N ASN A 184 -4.07 -10.29 -13.49
CA ASN A 184 -2.83 -11.05 -13.66
C ASN A 184 -2.59 -11.46 -15.12
N GLU A 185 -3.64 -11.92 -15.80
CA GLU A 185 -3.57 -12.33 -17.21
C GLU A 185 -3.14 -11.18 -18.11
N ILE A 186 -3.72 -10.00 -17.93
CA ILE A 186 -3.41 -8.83 -18.76
C ILE A 186 -2.00 -8.33 -18.51
N LEU A 187 -1.56 -8.32 -17.24
CA LEU A 187 -0.21 -7.89 -16.88
C LEU A 187 0.88 -8.82 -17.41
N ALA A 188 0.56 -10.10 -17.60
CA ALA A 188 1.44 -11.05 -18.28
C ALA A 188 1.62 -10.72 -19.77
N HIS A 189 0.67 -10.01 -20.37
CA HIS A 189 0.71 -9.57 -21.76
C HIS A 189 1.34 -8.20 -21.99
N ILE A 190 1.63 -7.43 -20.93
CA ILE A 190 2.31 -6.13 -21.05
C ILE A 190 3.81 -6.34 -21.26
N THR A 191 4.31 -5.87 -22.39
CA THR A 191 5.74 -5.87 -22.73
C THR A 191 6.54 -4.95 -21.81
N PRO A 192 7.85 -5.20 -21.62
CA PRO A 192 8.72 -4.29 -20.86
C PRO A 192 8.68 -2.84 -21.36
N GLU A 193 8.60 -2.65 -22.67
CA GLU A 193 8.51 -1.34 -23.32
C GLU A 193 7.20 -0.63 -22.96
N GLU A 194 6.07 -1.33 -23.01
CA GLU A 194 4.77 -0.79 -22.59
C GLU A 194 4.77 -0.46 -21.09
N LYS A 195 5.38 -1.29 -20.23
CA LYS A 195 5.55 -0.99 -18.80
C LYS A 195 6.33 0.31 -18.60
N GLN A 196 7.37 0.54 -19.39
CA GLN A 196 8.16 1.77 -19.31
C GLN A 196 7.35 3.00 -19.72
N VAL A 197 6.52 2.90 -20.77
CA VAL A 197 5.62 3.99 -21.18
C VAL A 197 4.56 4.26 -20.10
N LEU A 198 3.94 3.22 -19.56
CA LEU A 198 2.96 3.33 -18.48
C LEU A 198 3.59 3.97 -17.22
N SER A 199 4.82 3.58 -16.86
CA SER A 199 5.57 4.18 -15.75
C SER A 199 5.97 5.64 -15.99
N ASN A 200 6.02 6.09 -17.25
CA ASN A 200 6.47 7.44 -17.64
C ASN A 200 5.32 8.30 -18.17
N ARG A 201 4.12 8.21 -17.56
CA ARG A 201 2.87 8.89 -17.95
C ARG A 201 3.05 10.38 -18.32
N HIS A 202 4.03 11.08 -17.73
CA HIS A 202 4.34 12.48 -18.03
C HIS A 202 4.88 12.75 -19.44
N THR A 203 5.27 11.73 -20.23
CA THR A 203 5.90 11.93 -21.53
C THR A 203 4.93 11.94 -22.73
N SER A 204 3.74 11.32 -22.64
CA SER A 204 2.64 11.53 -23.61
C SER A 204 1.32 10.86 -23.19
N GLN A 205 0.30 11.64 -22.87
CA GLN A 205 -1.06 11.16 -22.54
C GLN A 205 -1.62 10.23 -23.64
N THR A 206 -1.37 10.56 -24.91
CA THR A 206 -1.86 9.81 -26.08
C THR A 206 -1.30 8.40 -26.18
N SER A 207 -0.07 8.16 -25.73
CA SER A 207 0.51 6.81 -25.73
C SER A 207 -0.05 5.96 -24.61
N PHE A 208 -0.31 6.56 -23.44
CA PHE A 208 -0.97 5.90 -22.32
C PHE A 208 -2.37 5.42 -22.72
N ASP A 209 -3.21 6.30 -23.28
CA ASP A 209 -4.56 5.95 -23.70
C ASP A 209 -4.57 4.87 -24.79
N SER A 210 -3.61 4.92 -25.72
CA SER A 210 -3.46 3.88 -26.74
C SER A 210 -3.11 2.51 -26.15
N ILE A 211 -2.19 2.45 -25.17
CA ILE A 211 -1.81 1.18 -24.52
C ILE A 211 -2.99 0.66 -23.70
N VAL A 212 -3.66 1.51 -22.93
CA VAL A 212 -4.85 1.12 -22.15
C VAL A 212 -5.91 0.54 -23.08
N ASN A 213 -6.25 1.21 -24.19
CA ASN A 213 -7.25 0.69 -25.14
C ASN A 213 -6.86 -0.68 -25.71
N VAL A 214 -5.58 -0.90 -26.04
CA VAL A 214 -5.09 -2.22 -26.51
C VAL A 214 -5.23 -3.30 -25.43
N LEU A 215 -5.05 -2.95 -24.16
CA LEU A 215 -5.23 -3.89 -23.03
C LEU A 215 -6.72 -4.17 -22.78
N LEU A 216 -7.58 -3.15 -22.91
CA LEU A 216 -9.03 -3.27 -22.77
C LEU A 216 -9.64 -4.15 -23.87
N GLU A 217 -9.21 -4.02 -25.13
CA GLU A 217 -9.71 -4.84 -26.24
C GLU A 217 -9.52 -6.35 -26.03
N LYS A 218 -8.54 -6.74 -25.20
CA LYS A 218 -8.25 -8.14 -24.87
C LYS A 218 -9.20 -8.72 -23.81
N THR A 219 -9.88 -7.89 -23.03
CA THR A 219 -10.71 -8.32 -21.91
C THR A 219 -12.09 -7.68 -21.96
N ARG A 220 -12.94 -8.26 -22.82
CA ARG A 220 -14.31 -7.78 -23.07
C ARG A 220 -15.25 -7.91 -21.87
N GLU A 221 -14.97 -8.82 -20.93
CA GLU A 221 -15.85 -9.11 -19.79
C GLU A 221 -15.61 -8.23 -18.55
N HIS A 222 -14.47 -7.53 -18.47
CA HIS A 222 -14.09 -6.73 -17.29
C HIS A 222 -13.53 -5.36 -17.67
N GLU A 223 -14.02 -4.78 -18.77
CA GLU A 223 -13.45 -3.55 -19.34
C GLU A 223 -13.47 -2.39 -18.32
N GLU A 224 -14.58 -2.21 -17.60
CA GLU A 224 -14.77 -1.09 -16.68
C GLU A 224 -13.84 -1.19 -15.46
N ASP A 225 -13.85 -2.33 -14.77
CA ASP A 225 -12.99 -2.59 -13.61
C ASP A 225 -11.51 -2.45 -13.98
N LEU A 226 -11.12 -2.97 -15.14
CA LEU A 226 -9.75 -2.88 -15.62
C LEU A 226 -9.37 -1.44 -15.99
N ARG A 227 -10.28 -0.70 -16.64
CA ARG A 227 -10.07 0.72 -16.95
C ARG A 227 -9.90 1.52 -15.67
N GLN A 228 -10.72 1.27 -14.65
CA GLN A 228 -10.58 1.88 -13.33
C GLN A 228 -9.24 1.52 -12.70
N PHE A 229 -8.89 0.24 -12.63
CA PHE A 229 -7.62 -0.23 -12.09
C PHE A 229 -6.41 0.42 -12.78
N LEU A 230 -6.37 0.39 -14.11
CA LEU A 230 -5.27 0.97 -14.90
C LEU A 230 -5.21 2.48 -14.68
N SER A 231 -6.32 3.21 -14.86
CA SER A 231 -6.30 4.68 -14.70
C SER A 231 -5.97 5.12 -13.27
N GLY A 232 -6.48 4.43 -12.26
CA GLY A 232 -6.22 4.69 -10.84
C GLY A 232 -4.79 4.36 -10.40
N THR A 233 -4.17 3.35 -11.01
CA THR A 233 -2.78 2.94 -10.69
C THR A 233 -1.81 4.11 -10.88
N TRP A 234 -1.90 4.82 -12.01
CA TRP A 234 -1.02 5.97 -12.33
C TRP A 234 -1.61 7.35 -12.00
N ARG A 235 -2.73 7.41 -11.28
CA ARG A 235 -3.24 8.66 -10.72
C ARG A 235 -2.32 9.11 -9.58
N THR A 236 -1.79 10.33 -9.68
CA THR A 236 -0.90 10.87 -8.66
C THR A 236 -1.67 11.19 -7.39
N SER A 237 -0.99 11.18 -6.25
CA SER A 237 -1.58 11.57 -4.96
C SER A 237 -2.15 12.99 -4.97
N PHE A 238 -1.56 13.88 -5.79
CA PHE A 238 -2.01 15.25 -6.02
C PHE A 238 -3.29 15.33 -6.87
N GLU A 239 -3.39 14.54 -7.94
CA GLU A 239 -4.62 14.44 -8.75
C GLU A 239 -5.80 13.87 -7.96
N MET A 240 -5.54 12.98 -6.99
CA MET A 240 -6.57 12.41 -6.12
C MET A 240 -7.14 13.42 -5.10
N SER A 241 -6.37 14.44 -4.69
CA SER A 241 -6.87 15.49 -3.79
C SER A 241 -7.79 16.53 -4.43
N VAL A 242 -7.73 16.72 -5.76
CA VAL A 242 -8.53 17.75 -6.45
C VAL A 242 -9.97 17.29 -6.74
N LEU A 243 -10.23 15.98 -6.66
CA LEU A 243 -11.55 15.39 -6.97
C LEU A 243 -12.38 15.08 -5.72
N SER A 244 -11.84 15.37 -4.53
CA SER A 244 -12.52 15.19 -3.24
C SER A 244 -12.98 16.51 -2.59
N GLU A 245 -12.90 17.62 -3.35
CA GLU A 245 -13.51 18.93 -3.05
C GLU A 245 -14.68 19.21 -4.00
#